data_AF-A0A248L5P0-F1
#
_entry.id   AF-A0A248L5P0-F1
#
_cell.length_a   1.000
_cell.length_b   1.000
_cell.length_c   1.000
_cell.angle_alpha   90.00
_cell.angle_beta   90.00
_cell.angle_gamma   90.00
#
_symmetry.space_group_name_H-M   'P 1'
#
loop_
_entity.id
_entity.type
_entity.pdbx_description
1 polymer ?
#
loop_
_entity_poly.entity_id
_entity_poly.type
_entity_poly.pdbx_seq_one_letter_code
_entity_poly.pdbx_strand_id
1 'polypeptide(L)' 'MTKIERTYARIVHEARMLNENYRQKYGKSIQIQEIATTLLCTEEFVLESMEFVERPQLT' A
#
# COMPACT_ATOMS: atom_id res chain seq x y z
N MET A 1 -3.76 18.30 3.84
CA MET A 1 -3.42 17.10 3.06
C MET A 1 -3.06 17.47 1.61
N THR A 2 -1.82 17.27 1.20
CA THR A 2 -1.30 17.58 -0.13
C THR A 2 -1.77 16.54 -1.18
N LYS A 3 -1.51 16.80 -2.47
CA LYS A 3 -1.84 15.86 -3.55
C LYS A 3 -1.09 14.53 -3.39
N ILE A 4 0.18 14.57 -3.00
CA ILE A 4 1.01 13.37 -2.84
C ILE A 4 0.57 12.54 -1.63
N GLU A 5 0.19 13.18 -0.52
CA GLU A 5 -0.33 12.49 0.67
C GLU A 5 -1.63 11.74 0.39
N ARG A 6 -2.51 12.31 -0.45
CA ARG A 6 -3.71 11.60 -0.92
C ARG A 6 -3.37 10.40 -1.77
N THR A 7 -2.32 10.49 -2.60
CA THR A 7 -1.82 9.35 -3.37
C THR A 7 -1.30 8.26 -2.45
N TYR A 8 -0.46 8.58 -1.45
CA TYR A 8 0.02 7.60 -0.47
C TYR A 8 -1.13 6.90 0.25
N ALA A 9 -2.13 7.65 0.73
CA ALA A 9 -3.31 7.08 1.38
C ALA A 9 -4.06 6.10 0.46
N ARG A 10 -4.18 6.43 -0.83
CA ARG A 10 -4.80 5.55 -1.82
C ARG A 10 -3.99 4.29 -2.06
N ILE A 11 -2.66 4.40 -2.23
CA ILE A 11 -1.77 3.24 -2.41
C ILE A 11 -1.90 2.29 -1.22
N VAL A 12 -1.87 2.80 0.01
CA VAL A 12 -2.02 1.97 1.22
C VAL A 12 -3.38 1.30 1.28
N HIS A 13 -4.46 2.01 0.93
CA HIS A 13 -5.80 1.43 0.90
C HIS A 13 -5.90 0.27 -0.09
N GLU A 14 -5.48 0.48 -1.33
CA GLU A 14 -5.53 -0.54 -2.39
C GLU A 14 -4.60 -1.73 -2.06
N ALA A 15 -3.39 -1.47 -1.53
CA ALA A 15 -2.46 -2.50 -1.09
C ALA A 15 -3.05 -3.39 0.01
N ARG A 16 -3.79 -2.80 0.97
CA ARG A 16 -4.48 -3.55 2.03
C ARG A 16 -5.60 -4.41 1.46
N MET A 17 -6.43 -3.86 0.57
CA MET A 17 -7.50 -4.60 -0.11
C MET A 17 -6.95 -5.78 -0.92
N LEU A 18 -5.86 -5.57 -1.68
CA LEU A 18 -5.18 -6.63 -2.43
C LEU A 18 -4.66 -7.72 -1.50
N ASN A 19 -4.01 -7.35 -0.40
CA ASN A 19 -3.49 -8.32 0.56
C ASN A 19 -4.60 -9.11 1.25
N GLU A 20 -5.71 -8.47 1.64
CA GLU A 20 -6.86 -9.15 2.24
C GLU A 20 -7.48 -10.16 1.27
N ASN A 21 -7.73 -9.76 0.03
CA ASN A 21 -8.27 -10.64 -1.01
C ASN A 21 -7.32 -11.82 -1.30
N TYR A 22 -6.01 -11.56 -1.38
CA TYR A 22 -5.00 -12.59 -1.60
C TYR A 22 -4.93 -13.56 -0.41
N ARG A 23 -4.99 -13.05 0.82
CA ARG A 23 -5.03 -13.87 2.05
C ARG A 23 -6.26 -14.76 2.10
N GLN A 24 -7.44 -14.25 1.74
CA GLN A 24 -8.67 -15.04 1.69
C GLN A 24 -8.56 -16.18 0.66
N LYS A 25 -7.93 -15.91 -0.48
CA LYS A 25 -7.83 -16.88 -1.58
C LYS A 25 -6.72 -17.94 -1.39
N TYR A 26 -5.58 -17.54 -0.84
CA TYR A 26 -4.37 -18.38 -0.81
C TYR A 26 -3.86 -18.69 0.60
N GLY A 27 -4.49 -18.15 1.66
CA GLY A 27 -4.10 -18.39 3.05
C GLY A 27 -2.78 -17.74 3.47
N LYS A 28 -2.19 -16.88 2.64
CA LYS A 28 -0.91 -16.19 2.89
C LYS A 28 -0.96 -14.74 2.41
N SER A 29 -0.04 -13.90 2.90
CA SER A 29 0.08 -12.51 2.43
C SER A 29 0.61 -12.43 1.00
N ILE A 30 0.18 -11.41 0.26
CA ILE A 30 0.70 -11.08 -1.07
C ILE A 30 2.12 -10.49 -0.96
N GLN A 31 2.98 -10.71 -1.96
CA GLN A 31 4.30 -10.07 -1.97
C GLN A 31 4.20 -8.60 -2.37
N ILE A 32 5.08 -7.75 -1.84
CA ILE A 32 5.10 -6.31 -2.15
C ILE A 32 5.33 -6.08 -3.65
N GLN A 33 6.20 -6.88 -4.28
CA GLN A 33 6.41 -6.86 -5.74
C GLN A 33 5.10 -7.08 -6.53
N GLU A 34 4.26 -8.02 -6.09
CA GLU A 34 2.97 -8.30 -6.73
C GLU A 34 1.99 -7.13 -6.53
N ILE A 35 2.00 -6.48 -5.35
CA ILE A 35 1.23 -5.25 -5.10
C ILE A 35 1.69 -4.14 -6.04
N ALA A 36 3.00 -3.87 -6.09
CA ALA A 36 3.59 -2.81 -6.91
C ALA A 36 3.26 -3.01 -8.39
N THR A 37 3.40 -4.25 -8.89
CA THR A 37 3.01 -4.63 -10.25
C THR A 37 1.53 -4.38 -10.52
N THR A 38 0.65 -4.76 -9.58
CA THR A 38 -0.81 -4.59 -9.73
C THR A 38 -1.21 -3.11 -9.72
N LEU A 39 -0.56 -2.30 -8.89
CA LEU A 39 -0.83 -0.87 -8.75
C LEU A 39 -0.06 -0.01 -9.75
N LEU A 40 0.69 -0.62 -10.68
CA LEU A 40 1.49 0.07 -11.70
C LEU A 40 2.46 1.09 -11.10
N CYS A 41 3.11 0.72 -10.00
CA CYS A 41 4.10 1.55 -9.30
C CYS A 41 5.32 0.71 -8.88
N THR A 42 6.28 1.32 -8.19
CA THR A 42 7.47 0.61 -7.70
C THR A 42 7.27 0.10 -6.27
N GLU A 43 8.06 -0.89 -5.86
CA GLU A 43 8.02 -1.42 -4.50
C GLU A 43 8.38 -0.34 -3.47
N GLU A 44 9.35 0.51 -3.80
CA GLU A 44 9.78 1.64 -2.97
C GLU A 44 8.62 2.60 -2.73
N PHE A 45 7.81 2.88 -3.77
CA PHE A 45 6.67 3.78 -3.64
C PHE A 45 5.57 3.19 -2.74
N VAL A 46 5.34 1.88 -2.80
CA VAL A 46 4.42 1.18 -1.88
C VAL A 46 4.91 1.28 -0.45
N LEU A 47 6.19 0.99 -0.22
CA LEU A 47 6.83 1.06 1.10
C LEU A 47 6.82 2.47 1.68
N GLU A 48 7.20 3.47 0.89
CA GLU A 48 7.16 4.88 1.27
C GLU A 48 5.74 5.33 1.65
N SER A 49 4.74 4.89 0.87
CA SER A 49 3.33 5.17 1.16
C SER A 49 2.90 4.57 2.49
N MET A 50 3.29 3.32 2.78
CA MET A 50 2.98 2.65 4.04
C MET A 50 3.65 3.36 5.22
N GLU A 51 4.94 3.70 5.11
CA GLU A 51 5.67 4.42 6.14
C GLU A 51 5.05 5.79 6.42
N PHE A 52 4.65 6.52 5.38
CA PHE A 52 3.99 7.81 5.53
C PHE A 52 2.68 7.72 6.30
N VAL A 53 1.83 6.74 5.98
CA VAL A 53 0.50 6.58 6.58
C VAL A 53 0.57 6.04 8.01
N GLU A 54 1.55 5.18 8.32
CA GLU A 54 1.69 4.55 9.63
C GLU A 54 2.46 5.40 10.65
N ARG A 55 3.22 6.40 10.20
CA ARG A 55 3.87 7.35 11.09
C ARG A 55 2.82 8.17 11.87
N PRO A 56 3.00 8.37 13.19
CA PRO A 56 2.20 9.31 13.96
C PRO A 56 2.31 10.70 13.32
N GLN A 57 1.20 11.19 12.78
CA GLN A 57 1.13 12.56 12.29
C GLN A 57 1.13 13.46 13.52
N LEU A 58 2.27 14.08 13.83
CA LEU A 58 2.37 15.10 14.88
C LEU A 58 1.51 16.29 14.44
N THR A 59 0.26 16.33 14.89
CA THR A 59 -0.65 17.48 14.79
C THR A 59 -0.41 18.47 15.92
#